data_AF-A0A968MGB0-F1
#
_entry.id   AF-A0A968MGB0-F1
#
_cell.length_a   1.000
_cell.length_b   1.000
_cell.length_c   1.000
_cell.angle_alpha   90.00
_cell.angle_beta   90.00
_cell.angle_gamma   90.00
#
_symmetry.space_group_name_H-M   'P 1'
#
loop_
_entity.id
_entity.type
_entity.pdbx_description
1 polymer ?
#
loop_
_entity_poly.entity_id
_entity_poly.type
_entity_poly.pdbx_seq_one_letter_code
_entity_poly.pdbx_strand_id
1 'polypeptide(L)'
;MLKYIGIFILLLAGCKSDKNYTPKPKGYLRIDFPEKNYQNYSSECGYSFEYPEYTVIKPFQGVDSEPCWINIEYPDFQAKIHLTYKKVSGNLGEYTEDVRTFAQKHIPKADDIVEHIIKSEEKTFLG
;
A
#
# COMPACT_ATOMS: atom_id res chain seq x y z
N MET A 1 53.94 34.28 10.64
CA MET A 1 52.57 34.79 10.34
C MET A 1 52.08 34.43 8.94
N LEU A 2 52.91 34.50 7.89
CA LEU A 2 52.50 34.20 6.50
C LEU A 2 51.99 32.76 6.26
N LYS A 3 52.52 31.77 7.00
CA LYS A 3 52.08 30.36 6.93
C LYS A 3 50.63 30.14 7.37
N TYR A 4 50.16 30.86 8.39
CA TYR A 4 48.79 30.72 8.91
C TYR A 4 47.76 31.38 7.99
N ILE A 5 48.15 32.43 7.28
CA ILE A 5 47.32 33.10 6.26
C ILE A 5 47.04 32.16 5.08
N GLY A 6 48.03 31.39 4.63
CA GLY A 6 47.83 30.40 3.56
C GLY A 6 46.85 29.29 3.93
N ILE A 7 46.88 28.82 5.18
CA ILE A 7 45.94 27.81 5.71
C ILE A 7 44.52 28.38 5.82
N PHE A 8 44.38 29.63 6.24
CA PHE A 8 43.09 30.32 6.33
C PHE A 8 42.43 30.51 4.95
N ILE A 9 43.23 30.83 3.92
CA ILE A 9 42.75 30.95 2.53
C ILE A 9 42.30 29.59 1.98
N LEU A 10 42.99 28.49 2.34
CA LEU A 10 42.63 27.14 1.90
C LEU A 10 41.29 26.67 2.50
N LEU A 11 41.01 27.05 3.76
CA LEU A 11 39.75 26.75 4.44
C LEU A 11 38.55 27.49 3.82
N LEU A 12 38.77 28.66 3.22
CA LEU A 12 37.71 29.43 2.54
C LEU A 12 37.38 28.92 1.13
N ALA A 13 38.25 28.12 0.51
CA ALA A 13 38.05 27.58 -0.83
C ALA A 13 37.12 26.34 -0.90
N GLY A 14 36.73 25.78 0.26
CA GLY A 14 35.89 24.57 0.35
C GLY A 14 34.39 24.80 0.18
N CYS A 15 33.90 26.03 0.27
CA CYS A 15 32.49 26.34 0.06
C CYS A 15 32.16 26.49 -1.42
N LYS A 16 32.16 25.38 -2.16
CA LYS A 16 31.33 25.29 -3.36
C LYS A 16 29.90 25.10 -2.89
N SER A 17 29.15 26.19 -2.77
CA SER A 17 27.70 26.11 -2.78
C SER A 17 27.30 25.50 -4.12
N ASP A 18 26.95 24.23 -4.11
CA ASP A 18 26.24 23.58 -5.22
C ASP A 18 24.88 24.29 -5.36
N LYS A 19 24.88 25.46 -6.01
CA LYS A 19 23.67 26.24 -6.31
C LYS A 19 22.74 25.53 -7.30
N ASN A 20 23.18 24.39 -7.83
CA ASN A 20 22.49 23.61 -8.85
C ASN A 20 22.28 22.16 -8.39
N TYR A 21 21.85 21.95 -7.14
CA TYR A 21 21.28 20.66 -6.78
C TYR A 21 19.89 20.54 -7.43
N THR A 22 19.85 19.96 -8.63
CA THR A 22 18.59 19.57 -9.27
C THR A 22 18.10 18.28 -8.60
N PRO A 23 16.99 18.30 -7.85
CA PRO A 23 16.47 17.08 -7.26
C PRO A 23 16.17 16.07 -8.37
N LYS A 24 16.60 14.83 -8.17
CA LYS A 24 16.29 13.74 -9.11
C LYS A 24 14.76 13.63 -9.27
N PRO A 25 14.25 13.33 -10.48
CA PRO A 25 12.83 13.09 -10.67
C PRO A 25 12.36 11.95 -9.76
N LYS A 26 11.11 12.03 -9.29
CA LYS A 26 10.51 10.96 -8.48
C LYS A 26 10.56 9.64 -9.26
N GLY A 27 11.25 8.66 -8.69
CA GLY A 27 11.26 7.29 -9.23
C GLY A 27 10.01 6.56 -8.77
N TYR A 28 9.22 6.06 -9.71
CA TYR A 28 8.13 5.13 -9.41
C TYR A 28 8.64 3.69 -9.46
N LEU A 29 7.97 2.80 -8.75
CA LEU A 29 8.21 1.38 -8.88
C LEU A 29 7.93 0.94 -10.33
N ARG A 30 8.95 0.45 -11.01
CA ARG A 30 8.79 -0.23 -12.30
C ARG A 30 8.63 -1.72 -12.02
N ILE A 31 7.40 -2.19 -12.04
CA ILE A 31 7.06 -3.61 -11.94
C ILE A 31 6.58 -4.05 -13.32
N ASP A 32 7.38 -4.86 -14.00
CA ASP A 32 7.00 -5.46 -15.27
C ASP A 32 6.17 -6.72 -14.96
N PHE A 33 4.89 -6.71 -15.29
CA PHE A 33 3.99 -7.86 -15.10
C PHE A 33 4.01 -8.77 -16.34
N PRO A 34 3.84 -10.10 -16.17
CA PRO A 34 3.64 -11.02 -17.28
C PRO A 34 2.39 -10.65 -18.09
N GLU A 35 2.22 -11.31 -19.24
CA GLU A 35 1.01 -11.19 -20.03
C GLU A 35 -0.22 -11.51 -19.18
N LYS A 36 -1.25 -10.66 -19.30
CA LYS A 36 -2.44 -10.70 -18.46
C LYS A 36 -3.42 -11.78 -18.96
N ASN A 37 -3.06 -13.03 -18.73
CA ASN A 37 -3.97 -14.17 -18.92
C ASN A 37 -4.65 -14.52 -17.61
N TYR A 38 -5.95 -14.77 -17.68
CA TYR A 38 -6.79 -15.01 -16.53
C TYR A 38 -7.46 -16.39 -16.63
N GLN A 39 -7.61 -17.02 -15.48
CA GLN A 39 -8.33 -18.27 -15.31
C GLN A 39 -9.42 -18.10 -14.25
N ASN A 40 -10.46 -18.92 -14.34
CA ASN A 40 -11.59 -18.86 -13.42
C ASN A 40 -11.35 -19.74 -12.18
N TYR A 41 -11.52 -19.16 -11.01
CA TYR A 41 -11.62 -19.88 -9.75
C TYR A 41 -13.07 -20.03 -9.34
N SER A 42 -13.47 -21.24 -8.93
CA SER A 42 -14.77 -21.51 -8.33
C SER A 42 -14.56 -22.14 -6.96
N SER A 43 -15.06 -21.47 -5.92
CA SER A 43 -14.97 -21.94 -4.55
C SER A 43 -16.21 -22.76 -4.18
N GLU A 44 -16.01 -23.79 -3.36
CA GLU A 44 -17.10 -24.52 -2.69
C GLU A 44 -17.94 -23.62 -1.78
N CYS A 45 -17.43 -22.43 -1.43
CA CYS A 45 -18.07 -21.45 -0.57
C CYS A 45 -18.97 -20.45 -1.33
N GLY A 46 -19.26 -20.72 -2.60
CA GLY A 46 -20.24 -19.96 -3.37
C GLY A 46 -19.74 -18.64 -3.95
N TYR A 47 -18.42 -18.45 -4.03
CA TYR A 47 -17.81 -17.33 -4.76
C TYR A 47 -16.96 -17.83 -5.92
N SER A 48 -16.86 -17.02 -6.96
CA SER A 48 -16.01 -17.26 -8.13
C SER A 48 -15.40 -15.96 -8.60
N PHE A 49 -14.17 -16.01 -9.08
CA PHE A 49 -13.47 -14.85 -9.63
C PHE A 49 -12.42 -15.26 -10.64
N GLU A 50 -12.04 -14.32 -11.50
CA GLU A 50 -10.90 -14.46 -12.40
C GLU A 50 -9.61 -14.07 -11.70
N TYR A 51 -8.55 -14.83 -11.93
CA TYR A 51 -7.25 -14.58 -11.35
C TYR A 51 -6.12 -14.87 -12.35
N PRO A 52 -4.96 -14.19 -12.25
CA PRO A 52 -3.92 -14.34 -13.25
C PRO A 52 -3.28 -15.74 -13.23
N GLU A 53 -2.95 -16.29 -14.39
CA GLU A 53 -2.38 -17.64 -14.53
C GLU A 53 -1.06 -17.82 -13.77
N TYR A 54 -0.27 -16.76 -13.62
CA TYR A 54 1.01 -16.76 -12.92
C TYR A 54 0.88 -16.72 -11.38
N THR A 55 -0.29 -17.09 -10.84
CA THR A 55 -0.56 -17.08 -9.40
C THR A 55 -1.07 -18.42 -8.91
N VAL A 56 -0.88 -18.68 -7.62
CA VAL A 56 -1.21 -19.96 -6.98
C VAL A 56 -2.17 -19.73 -5.83
N ILE A 57 -3.35 -20.35 -5.89
CA ILE A 57 -4.34 -20.30 -4.80
C ILE A 57 -4.01 -21.39 -3.77
N LYS A 58 -3.91 -21.02 -2.51
CA LYS A 58 -3.70 -21.94 -1.38
C LYS A 58 -4.67 -21.63 -0.24
N PRO A 59 -5.12 -22.63 0.54
CA PRO A 59 -5.86 -22.36 1.76
C PRO A 59 -5.00 -21.57 2.74
N PHE A 60 -5.63 -20.69 3.51
CA PHE A 60 -4.95 -19.98 4.59
C PHE A 60 -4.59 -20.97 5.72
N GLN A 61 -3.35 -20.93 6.22
CA GLN A 61 -2.83 -21.83 7.26
C GLN A 61 -2.33 -21.06 8.49
N GLY A 62 -3.15 -20.14 9.01
CA GLY A 62 -2.87 -19.42 10.25
C GLY A 62 -3.53 -20.06 11.48
N VAL A 63 -3.15 -19.57 12.66
CA VAL A 63 -3.72 -19.98 13.95
C VAL A 63 -5.24 -19.77 14.00
N ASP A 64 -5.72 -18.71 13.35
CA ASP A 64 -7.14 -18.35 13.24
C ASP A 64 -7.72 -18.68 11.86
N SER A 65 -7.26 -19.77 11.22
CA SER A 65 -7.77 -20.13 9.90
C SER A 65 -9.24 -20.55 9.95
N GLU A 66 -10.07 -19.86 9.17
CA GLU A 66 -11.47 -20.24 8.95
C GLU A 66 -11.66 -20.94 7.60
N PRO A 67 -12.69 -21.78 7.47
CA PRO A 67 -13.10 -22.33 6.18
C PRO A 67 -13.28 -21.21 5.15
N CYS A 68 -12.98 -21.51 3.89
CA CYS A 68 -13.11 -20.59 2.75
C CYS A 68 -12.07 -19.46 2.68
N TRP A 69 -11.15 -19.34 3.64
CA TRP A 69 -10.06 -18.39 3.57
C TRP A 69 -8.94 -18.92 2.71
N ILE A 70 -8.54 -18.12 1.72
CA ILE A 70 -7.52 -18.49 0.74
C ILE A 70 -6.50 -17.37 0.60
N ASN A 71 -5.31 -17.74 0.16
CA ASN A 71 -4.26 -16.85 -0.27
C ASN A 71 -4.04 -17.02 -1.77
N ILE A 72 -3.98 -15.90 -2.48
CA ILE A 72 -3.50 -15.86 -3.86
C ILE A 72 -2.03 -15.48 -3.79
N GLU A 73 -1.14 -16.44 -4.02
CA GLU A 73 0.30 -16.24 -3.99
C GLU A 73 0.80 -15.85 -5.38
N TYR A 74 1.68 -14.85 -5.42
CA TYR A 74 2.41 -14.38 -6.59
C TYR A 74 3.89 -14.76 -6.41
N PRO A 75 4.33 -15.97 -6.82
CA PRO A 75 5.66 -16.48 -6.50
C PRO A 75 6.79 -15.58 -7.00
N ASP A 76 6.66 -15.10 -8.25
CA ASP A 76 7.64 -14.25 -8.91
C ASP A 76 7.80 -12.88 -8.26
N PHE A 77 6.77 -12.42 -7.53
CA PHE A 77 6.73 -11.11 -6.89
C PHE A 77 6.90 -11.20 -5.36
N GLN A 78 7.06 -12.41 -4.81
CA GLN A 78 7.06 -12.67 -3.36
C GLN A 78 5.86 -12.01 -2.64
N ALA A 79 4.73 -11.91 -3.33
CA ALA A 79 3.54 -11.22 -2.84
C ALA A 79 2.42 -12.22 -2.57
N LYS A 80 1.54 -11.87 -1.64
CA LYS A 80 0.35 -12.67 -1.30
C LYS A 80 -0.84 -11.74 -1.11
N ILE A 81 -1.97 -12.11 -1.70
CA ILE A 81 -3.26 -11.48 -1.42
C ILE A 81 -4.01 -12.42 -0.48
N HIS A 82 -4.39 -11.89 0.68
CA HIS A 82 -5.20 -12.60 1.67
C HIS A 82 -6.68 -12.37 1.36
N LEU A 83 -7.43 -13.44 1.11
CA LEU A 83 -8.86 -13.39 0.85
C LEU A 83 -9.58 -14.09 2.01
N THR A 84 -10.25 -13.28 2.83
CA THR A 84 -11.07 -13.76 3.93
C THR A 84 -12.54 -13.74 3.52
N TYR A 85 -13.27 -14.77 3.93
CA TYR A 85 -14.70 -14.92 3.68
C TYR A 85 -15.43 -14.97 5.01
N LYS A 86 -16.47 -14.13 5.16
CA LYS A 86 -17.32 -14.06 6.35
C LYS A 86 -18.78 -14.11 5.92
N LYS A 87 -19.54 -15.03 6.52
CA LYS A 87 -20.98 -15.12 6.27
C LYS A 87 -21.69 -13.97 6.99
N VAL A 88 -22.52 -13.22 6.25
CA VAL A 88 -23.31 -12.12 6.81
C VAL A 88 -24.66 -12.65 7.30
N SER A 89 -24.95 -12.44 8.58
CA SER A 89 -26.23 -12.80 9.23
C SER A 89 -26.48 -11.89 10.44
N GLY A 90 -27.08 -10.71 10.22
CA GLY A 90 -27.42 -9.78 11.29
C GLY A 90 -26.24 -9.04 11.93
N ASN A 91 -25.01 -9.28 11.46
CA ASN A 91 -23.74 -8.78 11.98
C ASN A 91 -22.99 -7.87 11.00
N LEU A 92 -23.70 -7.31 10.00
CA LEU A 92 -23.09 -6.45 8.98
C LEU A 92 -22.46 -5.19 9.58
N GLY A 93 -23.09 -4.61 10.61
CA GLY A 93 -22.57 -3.42 11.29
C GLY A 93 -21.22 -3.68 11.96
N GLU A 94 -21.10 -4.82 12.65
CA GLU A 94 -19.85 -5.26 13.30
C GLU A 94 -18.73 -5.43 12.27
N TYR A 95 -19.00 -6.16 11.18
CA TYR A 95 -18.00 -6.35 10.12
C TYR A 95 -17.59 -5.06 9.42
N THR A 96 -18.52 -4.12 9.27
CA THR A 96 -18.22 -2.82 8.66
C THR A 96 -17.29 -2.00 9.57
N GLU A 97 -17.56 -1.98 10.88
CA GLU A 97 -16.71 -1.31 11.84
C GLU A 97 -15.35 -1.99 12.02
N ASP A 98 -15.29 -3.31 11.94
CA ASP A 98 -14.03 -4.07 11.95
C ASP A 98 -13.15 -3.70 10.74
N VAL A 99 -13.73 -3.68 9.54
CA VAL A 99 -13.03 -3.29 8.30
C VAL A 99 -12.56 -1.84 8.39
N ARG A 100 -13.41 -0.93 8.90
CA ARG A 100 -13.06 0.49 9.11
C ARG A 100 -11.90 0.62 10.09
N THR A 101 -11.97 -0.05 11.23
CA THR A 101 -10.93 -0.05 12.27
C THR A 101 -9.62 -0.63 11.73
N PHE A 102 -9.68 -1.70 10.93
CA PHE A 102 -8.52 -2.30 10.29
C PHE A 102 -7.82 -1.31 9.34
N ALA A 103 -8.58 -0.65 8.46
CA ALA A 103 -8.04 0.37 7.56
C ALA A 103 -7.41 1.55 8.34
N GLN A 104 -8.08 2.01 9.41
CA GLN A 104 -7.60 3.11 10.25
C GLN A 104 -6.27 2.82 10.94
N LYS A 105 -5.99 1.56 11.32
CA LYS A 105 -4.70 1.17 11.93
C LYS A 105 -3.50 1.38 11.00
N HIS A 106 -3.70 1.47 9.68
CA HIS A 106 -2.64 1.73 8.71
C HIS A 106 -2.41 3.22 8.43
N ILE A 107 -3.40 4.08 8.72
CA ILE A 107 -3.32 5.54 8.53
C ILE A 107 -2.11 6.17 9.26
N PRO A 108 -1.83 5.89 10.55
CA PRO A 108 -0.73 6.53 11.26
C PRO A 108 0.67 6.11 10.77
N LYS A 109 0.77 5.10 9.87
CA LYS A 109 2.03 4.68 9.24
C LYS A 109 2.20 5.20 7.81
N ALA A 110 1.19 5.88 7.27
CA ALA A 110 1.21 6.43 5.93
C ALA A 110 1.36 7.96 6.01
N ASP A 111 2.50 8.50 5.54
CA ASP A 111 2.82 9.93 5.57
C ASP A 111 1.91 10.81 4.68
N ASP A 112 0.91 10.25 3.98
CA ASP A 112 0.20 10.93 2.85
C ASP A 112 -1.34 10.92 2.94
N ILE A 113 -1.94 10.56 4.09
CA ILE A 113 -3.39 10.68 4.26
C ILE A 113 -3.71 12.02 4.88
N VAL A 114 -3.89 13.04 4.04
CA VAL A 114 -4.40 14.35 4.44
C VAL A 114 -5.92 14.30 4.40
N GLU A 115 -6.57 14.22 5.56
CA GLU A 115 -8.03 14.36 5.66
C GLU A 115 -8.43 15.79 5.28
N HIS A 116 -9.28 15.92 4.26
CA HIS A 116 -9.87 17.20 3.87
C HIS A 116 -11.29 17.32 4.43
N ILE A 117 -11.52 18.26 5.33
CA ILE A 117 -12.88 18.62 5.76
C ILE A 117 -13.52 19.46 4.65
N ILE A 118 -14.50 18.88 3.95
CA ILE A 118 -15.36 19.65 3.04
C ILE A 118 -16.43 20.32 3.90
N LYS A 119 -16.28 21.61 4.17
CA LYS A 119 -17.33 22.43 4.78
C LYS A 119 -18.10 23.12 3.66
N SER A 120 -19.23 22.54 3.26
CA SER A 120 -20.22 23.24 2.44
C SER A 120 -20.93 24.28 3.32
N GLU A 121 -20.90 25.55 2.92
CA GLU A 121 -21.77 26.58 3.52
C GLU A 121 -23.21 26.50 3.01
N GLU A 122 -23.49 25.64 2.03
CA GLU A 122 -24.81 25.49 1.45
C GLU A 122 -25.52 24.26 2.02
N LYS A 123 -26.65 24.56 2.65
CA LYS A 123 -27.53 23.70 3.45
C LYS A 123 -28.17 22.57 2.63
N THR A 124 -28.48 21.52 3.37
CA THR A 124 -29.56 20.53 3.18
C THR A 124 -29.16 19.25 2.45
N PHE A 125 -28.91 18.20 3.22
CA PHE A 125 -29.27 16.85 2.80
C PHE A 125 -30.39 16.38 3.74
N LEU A 126 -31.60 16.29 3.17
CA LEU A 126 -32.74 15.55 3.70
C LEU A 126 -32.59 14.09 3.23
N GLY A 127 -32.83 13.14 4.13
CA GLY A 127 -33.00 11.72 3.82
C GLY A 127 -31.95 10.83 4.43
#